data_AF-A0A496VKT2-F1
#
_entry.id   AF-A0A496VKT2-F1
#
_cell.length_a   1.000
_cell.length_b   1.000
_cell.length_c   1.000
_cell.angle_alpha   90.00
_cell.angle_beta   90.00
_cell.angle_gamma   90.00
#
_symmetry.space_group_name_H-M   'P 1'
#
loop_
_entity.id
_entity.type
_entity.pdbx_description
1 polymer ?
#
loop_
_entity_poly.entity_id
_entity_poly.type
_entity_poly.pdbx_seq_one_letter_code
_entity_poly.pdbx_strand_id
1 'polypeptide(L)'
;MNNQKIPLTLAITGHRDPRPADWEILSASVRNIFRFLQQHYPHTPLQLLSPLADGADRLVAQAALAEKVQLIVPLPMPQTLFESDFDADSQKEFQALLEQASQIFTLPLVAGNTEENIANHGHHRTQQYGLGGAYVARHSHILIALWDGVDLGKIAGTAEIVKFKRTGNMKGLAVDYQPPTSSLDSPDMGPICQVVTPRAQTKQPAFAVGDIRILLPHSQDSDNLEDLLSDELAMIELFNQDVKRYANHAKVQKTTESTQKNLIPPKLWQDLPNLVPGFQNLLGVYGSANSLAKHFQTRIKHLSFTVLMMAFAMVGFYGWYANIDHNRPLTLGIYAVLFIGALLIVSWVKWRRYHHKALDYRALAEGLRIQIFWHLSGLKYSVSDYYLRKQRQELAWIRSSIRALNVYDWVTNQQTPDVVRNRWVLSETGWFTKTAKQKKQSSQRLNWTIKGLFGIGIVCMVGLWIDHVFGMWLWNYSILQTHPVWHNLLILLIALFPAAGALLHHYLETMAFAEEAKQYKRMAHLFKRADQQLQSQPQSAETDQLSPEQQLLFELGKEALAENGDWVLLHRKPPLRVPI
;
A
#
# COMPACT_ATOMS: atom_id res chain seq x y z
N MET A 1 11.12 17.67 8.30
CA MET A 1 10.45 16.81 7.30
C MET A 1 10.71 15.32 7.60
N ASN A 2 10.45 14.86 8.83
CA ASN A 2 10.94 13.55 9.30
C ASN A 2 9.93 12.39 9.15
N ASN A 3 8.75 12.62 8.56
CA ASN A 3 7.66 11.67 8.65
C ASN A 3 7.21 11.13 7.29
N GLN A 4 8.09 10.30 6.71
CA GLN A 4 7.89 9.63 5.42
C GLN A 4 7.75 8.11 5.56
N LYS A 5 7.72 7.62 6.81
CA LYS A 5 7.69 6.19 7.13
C LYS A 5 6.31 5.77 7.59
N ILE A 6 5.98 4.51 7.32
CA ILE A 6 4.77 3.87 7.82
C ILE A 6 5.10 3.30 9.20
N PRO A 7 4.35 3.66 10.27
CA PRO A 7 4.60 3.11 11.59
C PRO A 7 4.01 1.69 11.74
N LEU A 8 4.62 0.89 12.61
CA LEU A 8 4.01 -0.32 13.14
C LEU A 8 3.23 0.05 14.39
N THR A 9 1.91 0.13 14.23
CA THR A 9 0.95 0.39 15.32
C THR A 9 0.71 -0.85 16.18
N LEU A 10 0.97 -0.73 17.47
CA LEU A 10 0.48 -1.61 18.52
C LEU A 10 -0.69 -0.94 19.25
N ALA A 11 -1.59 -1.73 19.83
CA ALA A 11 -2.60 -1.23 20.76
C ALA A 11 -2.59 -2.03 22.05
N ILE A 12 -3.19 -1.50 23.11
CA ILE A 12 -3.39 -2.19 24.38
C ILE A 12 -4.89 -2.34 24.69
N THR A 13 -5.24 -3.48 25.26
CA THR A 13 -6.42 -3.66 26.10
C THR A 13 -6.03 -4.49 27.33
N GLY A 14 -6.62 -4.22 28.48
CA GLY A 14 -6.31 -5.02 29.66
C GLY A 14 -7.24 -4.80 30.84
N HIS A 15 -6.97 -5.52 31.92
CA HIS A 15 -7.70 -5.34 33.18
C HIS A 15 -7.33 -4.01 33.85
N ARG A 16 -8.31 -3.40 34.52
CA ARG A 16 -8.10 -2.17 35.32
C ARG A 16 -7.47 -2.44 36.69
N ASP A 17 -7.54 -3.68 37.14
CA ASP A 17 -7.17 -4.14 38.48
C ASP A 17 -6.08 -5.23 38.44
N PRO A 18 -4.93 -5.02 37.75
CA PRO A 18 -3.82 -5.96 37.86
C PRO A 18 -3.26 -5.95 39.29
N ARG A 19 -2.70 -7.09 39.74
CA ARG A 19 -2.10 -7.18 41.09
C ARG A 19 -0.85 -6.29 41.16
N PRO A 20 -0.71 -5.41 42.16
CA PRO A 20 0.47 -4.56 42.29
C PRO A 20 1.80 -5.33 42.36
N ALA A 21 1.79 -6.53 42.97
CA ALA A 21 2.97 -7.39 43.06
C ALA A 21 3.46 -7.92 41.70
N ASP A 22 2.59 -7.94 40.68
CA ASP A 22 2.90 -8.45 39.35
C ASP A 22 3.48 -7.37 38.41
N TRP A 23 3.48 -6.10 38.84
CA TRP A 23 3.74 -4.95 37.98
C TRP A 23 5.10 -5.02 37.26
N GLU A 24 6.16 -5.40 37.98
CA GLU A 24 7.50 -5.50 37.42
C GLU A 24 7.60 -6.62 36.37
N ILE A 25 7.00 -7.78 36.65
CA ILE A 25 7.00 -8.94 35.74
C ILE A 25 6.22 -8.62 34.46
N LEU A 26 5.04 -8.00 34.60
CA LEU A 26 4.23 -7.56 33.47
C LEU A 26 4.95 -6.51 32.63
N SER A 27 5.57 -5.51 33.28
CA SER A 27 6.35 -4.47 32.60
C SER A 27 7.53 -5.06 31.85
N ALA A 28 8.28 -5.99 32.45
CA ALA A 28 9.39 -6.68 31.78
C ALA A 28 8.92 -7.45 30.53
N SER A 29 7.80 -8.15 30.63
CA SER A 29 7.21 -8.94 29.54
C SER A 29 6.77 -8.04 28.37
N VAL A 30 6.12 -6.91 28.69
CA VAL A 30 5.70 -5.93 27.67
C VAL A 30 6.91 -5.27 26.99
N ARG A 31 7.94 -4.91 27.75
CA ARG A 31 9.18 -4.35 27.18
C ARG A 31 9.88 -5.35 26.26
N ASN A 32 9.82 -6.65 26.57
CA ASN A 32 10.34 -7.70 25.70
C ASN A 32 9.65 -7.70 24.32
N ILE A 33 8.32 -7.53 24.28
CA ILE A 33 7.55 -7.44 23.02
C ILE A 33 8.05 -6.26 22.16
N PHE A 34 8.21 -5.07 22.75
CA PHE A 34 8.68 -3.89 22.02
C PHE A 34 10.11 -4.09 21.48
N ARG A 35 11.03 -4.62 22.30
CA ARG A 35 12.41 -4.90 21.87
C ARG A 35 12.47 -5.94 20.76
N PHE A 36 11.68 -7.00 20.87
CA PHE A 36 11.59 -8.03 19.85
C PHE A 36 11.20 -7.44 18.49
N LEU A 37 10.17 -6.58 18.46
CA LEU A 37 9.72 -5.93 17.23
C LEU A 37 10.73 -4.90 16.70
N GLN A 38 11.36 -4.11 17.57
CA GLN A 38 12.40 -3.16 17.17
C GLN A 38 13.63 -3.85 16.55
N GLN A 39 14.00 -5.04 17.05
CA GLN A 39 15.09 -5.84 16.51
C GLN A 39 14.77 -6.38 15.11
N HIS A 40 13.54 -6.84 14.88
CA HIS A 40 13.12 -7.42 13.60
C HIS A 40 12.74 -6.36 12.55
N TYR A 41 12.28 -5.18 12.98
CA TYR A 41 11.85 -4.08 12.11
C TYR A 41 12.62 -2.77 12.38
N PRO A 42 13.97 -2.76 12.23
CA PRO A 42 14.83 -1.66 12.65
C PRO A 42 14.66 -0.37 11.83
N HIS A 43 13.98 -0.41 10.68
CA HIS A 43 13.68 0.77 9.89
C HIS A 43 12.26 1.30 10.09
N THR A 44 11.42 0.59 10.82
CA THR A 44 10.00 0.91 11.05
C THR A 44 9.79 1.49 12.45
N PRO A 45 9.26 2.72 12.56
CA PRO A 45 8.96 3.30 13.86
C PRO A 45 7.78 2.56 14.51
N LEU A 46 7.89 2.30 15.82
CA LEU A 46 6.78 1.73 16.61
C LEU A 46 5.95 2.85 17.23
N GLN A 47 4.63 2.64 17.27
CA GLN A 47 3.71 3.50 18.01
C GLN A 47 2.70 2.65 18.80
N LEU A 48 2.30 3.12 19.97
CA LEU A 48 1.30 2.51 20.84
C LEU A 48 0.04 3.36 20.87
N LEU A 49 -1.11 2.73 20.61
CA LEU A 49 -2.43 3.25 20.90
C LEU A 49 -2.89 2.78 22.26
N SER A 50 -3.07 3.73 23.18
CA SER A 50 -3.60 3.47 24.51
C SER A 50 -4.59 4.56 24.90
N PRO A 51 -5.85 4.23 25.23
CA PRO A 51 -6.79 5.18 25.82
C PRO A 51 -6.39 5.64 27.24
N LEU A 52 -5.35 5.03 27.83
CA LEU A 52 -4.84 5.31 29.17
C LEU A 52 -5.86 5.08 30.29
N ALA A 53 -6.74 4.06 30.12
CA ALA A 53 -7.56 3.60 31.24
C ALA A 53 -6.70 3.14 32.42
N ASP A 54 -7.29 3.07 33.61
CA ASP A 54 -6.56 2.61 34.79
C ASP A 54 -6.00 1.19 34.65
N GLY A 55 -4.90 0.91 35.35
CA GLY A 55 -4.22 -0.39 35.36
C GLY A 55 -3.39 -0.67 34.11
N ALA A 56 -3.77 -1.71 33.36
CA ALA A 56 -2.96 -2.27 32.28
C ALA A 56 -2.59 -1.28 31.17
N ASP A 57 -3.52 -0.40 30.78
CA ASP A 57 -3.29 0.58 29.70
C ASP A 57 -2.15 1.55 30.03
N ARG A 58 -2.05 1.99 31.30
CA ARG A 58 -0.95 2.85 31.78
C ARG A 58 0.36 2.10 31.97
N LEU A 59 0.32 0.86 32.46
CA LEU A 59 1.50 0.00 32.55
C LEU A 59 2.18 -0.14 31.18
N VAL A 60 1.39 -0.47 30.16
CA VAL A 60 1.92 -0.63 28.79
C VAL A 60 2.36 0.71 28.20
N ALA A 61 1.68 1.81 28.51
CA ALA A 61 2.12 3.14 28.10
C ALA A 61 3.48 3.54 28.70
N GLN A 62 3.70 3.28 30.00
CA GLN A 62 4.99 3.50 30.66
C GLN A 62 6.09 2.62 30.05
N ALA A 63 5.80 1.34 29.83
CA ALA A 63 6.73 0.42 29.19
C ALA A 63 7.10 0.86 27.76
N ALA A 64 6.12 1.36 26.99
CA ALA A 64 6.35 1.89 25.65
C ALA A 64 7.26 3.12 25.67
N LEU A 65 6.99 4.10 26.54
CA LEU A 65 7.81 5.30 26.68
C LEU A 65 9.26 4.95 27.10
N ALA A 66 9.44 3.98 28.00
CA ALA A 66 10.76 3.50 28.42
C ALA A 66 11.57 2.87 27.26
N GLU A 67 10.89 2.25 26.28
CA GLU A 67 11.50 1.70 25.06
C GLU A 67 11.46 2.67 23.87
N LYS A 68 11.20 3.96 24.12
CA LYS A 68 11.13 5.04 23.11
C LYS A 68 10.10 4.79 22.00
N VAL A 69 9.03 4.10 22.34
CA VAL A 69 7.86 3.90 21.47
C VAL A 69 6.94 5.10 21.58
N GLN A 70 6.46 5.60 20.45
CA GLN A 70 5.58 6.77 20.40
C GLN A 70 4.21 6.45 21.01
N LEU A 71 3.76 7.23 22.00
CA LEU A 71 2.43 7.09 22.59
C LEU A 71 1.40 7.98 21.86
N ILE A 72 0.27 7.39 21.47
CA ILE A 72 -0.90 8.07 20.88
C ILE A 72 -2.13 7.72 21.72
N VAL A 73 -2.89 8.74 22.12
CA VAL A 73 -4.00 8.60 23.08
C VAL A 73 -5.34 8.92 22.41
N PRO A 74 -6.09 7.89 21.96
CA PRO A 74 -7.49 8.04 21.57
C PRO A 74 -8.38 7.99 22.81
N LEU A 75 -8.97 9.12 23.18
CA LEU A 75 -9.92 9.20 24.29
C LEU A 75 -11.30 8.70 23.84
N PRO A 76 -11.95 7.79 24.58
CA PRO A 76 -13.26 7.25 24.21
C PRO A 76 -14.39 8.29 24.31
N MET A 77 -14.16 9.37 25.05
CA MET A 77 -15.10 10.45 25.33
C MET A 77 -14.32 11.73 25.73
N PRO A 78 -14.97 12.90 25.87
CA PRO A 78 -14.30 14.12 26.32
C PRO A 78 -13.44 13.90 27.56
N GLN A 79 -12.25 14.51 27.57
CA GLN A 79 -11.22 14.30 28.59
C GLN A 79 -11.75 14.52 30.02
N THR A 80 -12.50 15.59 30.23
CA THR A 80 -13.10 15.92 31.54
C THR A 80 -14.05 14.85 32.05
N LEU A 81 -14.82 14.23 31.16
CA LEU A 81 -15.68 13.11 31.49
C LEU A 81 -14.85 11.85 31.76
N PHE A 82 -13.82 11.58 30.96
CA PHE A 82 -12.99 10.40 31.15
C PHE A 82 -12.25 10.41 32.50
N GLU A 83 -11.71 11.57 32.89
CA GLU A 83 -10.99 11.76 34.15
C GLU A 83 -11.86 11.61 35.39
N SER A 84 -13.19 11.79 35.28
CA SER A 84 -14.10 11.59 36.41
C SER A 84 -14.18 10.12 36.87
N ASP A 85 -13.70 9.18 36.06
CA ASP A 85 -13.64 7.75 36.40
C ASP A 85 -12.43 7.39 37.27
N PHE A 86 -11.56 8.35 37.59
CA PHE A 86 -10.28 8.15 38.26
C PHE A 86 -10.26 8.83 39.63
N ASP A 87 -9.61 8.19 40.61
CA ASP A 87 -9.27 8.86 41.87
C ASP A 87 -8.14 9.90 41.68
N ALA A 88 -7.88 10.69 42.72
CA ALA A 88 -6.95 11.82 42.63
C ALA A 88 -5.51 11.44 42.26
N ASP A 89 -5.04 10.25 42.63
CA ASP A 89 -3.67 9.81 42.31
C ASP A 89 -3.61 9.20 40.91
N SER A 90 -4.63 8.43 40.54
CA SER A 90 -4.88 7.92 39.21
C SER A 90 -5.00 9.05 38.17
N GLN A 91 -5.63 10.18 38.52
CA GLN A 91 -5.70 11.38 37.66
C GLN A 91 -4.33 11.99 37.41
N LYS A 92 -3.46 12.10 38.43
CA LYS A 92 -2.09 12.63 38.26
C LYS A 92 -1.27 11.76 37.33
N GLU A 93 -1.35 10.43 37.49
CA GLU A 93 -0.66 9.49 36.61
C GLU A 93 -1.16 9.61 35.15
N PHE A 94 -2.48 9.67 34.96
CA PHE A 94 -3.09 9.88 33.66
C PHE A 94 -2.57 11.17 33.00
N GLN A 95 -2.58 12.30 33.70
CA GLN A 95 -2.08 13.59 33.18
C GLN A 95 -0.59 13.52 32.82
N ALA A 96 0.24 12.93 33.69
CA ALA A 96 1.68 12.79 33.45
C ALA A 96 2.00 11.96 32.20
N LEU A 97 1.18 10.94 31.89
CA LEU A 97 1.30 10.15 30.67
C LEU A 97 0.73 10.90 29.46
N LEU A 98 -0.37 11.63 29.65
CA LEU A 98 -1.00 12.43 28.61
C LEU A 98 -0.06 13.53 28.10
N GLU A 99 0.71 14.19 28.98
CA GLU A 99 1.73 15.18 28.61
C GLU A 99 2.87 14.61 27.76
N GLN A 100 3.16 13.31 27.90
CA GLN A 100 4.18 12.61 27.13
C GLN A 100 3.61 12.02 25.82
N ALA A 101 2.29 12.03 25.64
CA ALA A 101 1.67 11.57 24.42
C ALA A 101 2.08 12.47 23.26
N SER A 102 2.49 11.84 22.17
CA SER A 102 2.79 12.59 20.94
C SER A 102 1.56 13.25 20.35
N GLN A 103 0.39 12.63 20.52
CA GLN A 103 -0.90 13.07 20.01
C GLN A 103 -2.04 12.57 20.87
N ILE A 104 -3.05 13.42 21.02
CA ILE A 104 -4.26 13.18 21.81
C ILE A 104 -5.44 13.59 20.93
N PHE A 105 -6.48 12.77 20.87
CA PHE A 105 -7.73 13.13 20.21
C PHE A 105 -8.89 12.37 20.84
N THR A 106 -10.08 12.93 20.72
CA THR A 106 -11.31 12.36 21.25
C THR A 106 -12.09 11.69 20.13
N LEU A 107 -12.53 10.45 20.36
CA LEU A 107 -13.40 9.75 19.42
C LEU A 107 -14.79 10.40 19.38
N PRO A 108 -15.47 10.39 18.21
CA PRO A 108 -16.83 10.90 18.13
C PRO A 108 -17.76 10.10 19.05
N LEU A 109 -18.81 10.75 19.52
CA LEU A 109 -19.88 10.09 20.25
C LEU A 109 -20.57 9.08 19.32
N VAL A 110 -20.84 7.88 19.85
CA VAL A 110 -21.70 6.89 19.17
C VAL A 110 -23.05 7.53 18.86
N ALA A 111 -23.63 7.22 17.69
CA ALA A 111 -24.93 7.77 17.29
C ALA A 111 -25.98 7.58 18.39
N GLY A 112 -26.68 8.66 18.72
CA GLY A 112 -27.66 8.71 19.81
C GLY A 112 -27.07 8.98 21.21
N ASN A 113 -25.74 9.01 21.37
CA ASN A 113 -25.10 9.45 22.61
C ASN A 113 -24.92 10.98 22.63
N THR A 114 -25.13 11.57 23.80
CA THR A 114 -24.88 12.98 24.10
C THR A 114 -23.95 13.08 25.31
N GLU A 115 -23.26 14.20 25.50
CA GLU A 115 -22.40 14.38 26.67
C GLU A 115 -23.16 14.18 28.01
N GLU A 116 -24.43 14.58 28.05
CA GLU A 116 -25.31 14.42 29.21
C GLU A 116 -25.59 12.95 29.53
N ASN A 117 -25.89 12.12 28.52
CA ASN A 117 -26.28 10.72 28.76
C ASN A 117 -25.07 9.80 29.02
N ILE A 118 -23.87 10.22 28.64
CA ILE A 118 -22.62 9.53 28.98
C ILE A 118 -22.00 10.04 30.29
N ALA A 119 -22.51 11.12 30.88
CA ALA A 119 -21.91 11.71 32.09
C ALA A 119 -21.88 10.74 33.27
N ASN A 120 -22.92 9.90 33.40
CA ASN A 120 -23.02 8.88 34.44
C ASN A 120 -22.69 7.48 33.92
N HIS A 121 -22.27 6.59 34.82
CA HIS A 121 -22.09 5.18 34.48
C HIS A 121 -23.42 4.56 34.02
N GLY A 122 -23.37 3.84 32.89
CA GLY A 122 -24.55 3.23 32.29
C GLY A 122 -24.27 2.67 30.91
N HIS A 123 -25.33 2.29 30.21
CA HIS A 123 -25.25 1.69 28.88
C HIS A 123 -24.56 2.61 27.86
N HIS A 124 -24.97 3.87 27.75
CA HIS A 124 -24.40 4.85 26.79
C HIS A 124 -22.89 5.05 26.98
N ARG A 125 -22.44 5.24 28.23
CA ARG A 125 -21.01 5.35 28.57
C ARG A 125 -20.25 4.05 28.26
N THR A 126 -20.86 2.89 28.56
CA THR A 126 -20.28 1.57 28.22
C THR A 126 -20.10 1.40 26.70
N GLN A 127 -21.02 1.93 25.89
CA GLN A 127 -20.87 1.94 24.43
C GLN A 127 -19.69 2.80 23.97
N GLN A 128 -19.41 3.95 24.60
CA GLN A 128 -18.20 4.73 24.28
C GLN A 128 -16.92 3.97 24.60
N TYR A 129 -16.87 3.29 25.75
CA TYR A 129 -15.76 2.39 26.08
C TYR A 129 -15.60 1.28 25.04
N GLY A 130 -16.71 0.69 24.59
CA GLY A 130 -16.72 -0.32 23.54
C GLY A 130 -16.19 0.21 22.21
N LEU A 131 -16.59 1.43 21.82
CA LEU A 131 -16.06 2.12 20.64
C LEU A 131 -14.56 2.36 20.76
N GLY A 132 -14.08 2.85 21.92
CA GLY A 132 -12.66 3.06 22.18
C GLY A 132 -11.83 1.78 22.04
N GLY A 133 -12.30 0.69 22.66
CA GLY A 133 -11.68 -0.63 22.54
C GLY A 133 -11.67 -1.16 21.11
N ALA A 134 -12.80 -1.06 20.40
CA ALA A 134 -12.89 -1.45 19.00
C ALA A 134 -11.96 -0.61 18.11
N TYR A 135 -11.84 0.69 18.40
CA TYR A 135 -10.97 1.60 17.66
C TYR A 135 -9.51 1.18 17.74
N VAL A 136 -8.97 1.01 18.95
CA VAL A 136 -7.56 0.64 19.12
C VAL A 136 -7.27 -0.76 18.57
N ALA A 137 -8.19 -1.72 18.72
CA ALA A 137 -8.05 -3.05 18.14
C ALA A 137 -8.04 -3.04 16.61
N ARG A 138 -8.93 -2.25 15.99
CA ARG A 138 -9.04 -2.14 14.53
C ARG A 138 -7.81 -1.45 13.91
N HIS A 139 -7.30 -0.40 14.55
CA HIS A 139 -6.23 0.44 14.01
C HIS A 139 -4.81 -0.05 14.34
N SER A 140 -4.68 -1.14 15.10
CA SER A 140 -3.39 -1.78 15.40
C SER A 140 -3.06 -2.93 14.45
N HIS A 141 -1.77 -3.13 14.19
CA HIS A 141 -1.26 -4.36 13.59
C HIS A 141 -1.31 -5.50 14.61
N ILE A 142 -0.84 -5.22 15.83
CA ILE A 142 -0.77 -6.17 16.95
C ILE A 142 -1.52 -5.57 18.14
N LEU A 143 -2.46 -6.32 18.72
CA LEU A 143 -3.10 -5.95 19.98
C LEU A 143 -2.38 -6.66 21.13
N ILE A 144 -1.82 -5.90 22.06
CA ILE A 144 -1.33 -6.42 23.34
C ILE A 144 -2.54 -6.54 24.27
N ALA A 145 -2.72 -7.72 24.88
CA ALA A 145 -3.82 -7.99 25.79
C ALA A 145 -3.29 -8.41 27.17
N LEU A 146 -3.35 -7.52 28.15
CA LEU A 146 -3.04 -7.86 29.55
C LEU A 146 -4.29 -8.50 30.18
N TRP A 147 -4.40 -9.81 30.01
CA TRP A 147 -5.64 -10.55 30.22
C TRP A 147 -5.38 -11.95 30.78
N ASP A 148 -6.28 -12.42 31.64
CA ASP A 148 -6.22 -13.72 32.31
C ASP A 148 -6.77 -14.89 31.47
N GLY A 149 -7.31 -14.62 30.28
CA GLY A 149 -7.91 -15.64 29.41
C GLY A 149 -9.37 -15.94 29.74
N VAL A 150 -9.98 -15.25 30.71
CA VAL A 150 -11.37 -15.51 31.15
C VAL A 150 -12.33 -14.50 30.52
N ASP A 151 -13.32 -15.02 29.78
CA ASP A 151 -14.44 -14.22 29.25
C ASP A 151 -15.62 -14.20 30.23
N LEU A 152 -15.88 -13.03 30.82
CA LEU A 152 -16.99 -12.80 31.74
C LEU A 152 -18.30 -12.38 31.03
N GLY A 153 -18.32 -12.34 29.69
CA GLY A 153 -19.48 -11.95 28.89
C GLY A 153 -19.89 -10.48 29.04
N LYS A 154 -19.02 -9.64 29.61
CA LYS A 154 -19.27 -8.21 29.81
C LYS A 154 -19.14 -7.44 28.49
N ILE A 155 -20.10 -6.57 28.21
CA ILE A 155 -20.04 -5.64 27.07
C ILE A 155 -18.87 -4.68 27.28
N ALA A 156 -18.10 -4.42 26.22
CA ALA A 156 -16.92 -3.53 26.22
C ALA A 156 -15.79 -3.91 27.19
N GLY A 157 -15.76 -5.16 27.67
CA GLY A 157 -14.64 -5.68 28.47
C GLY A 157 -13.44 -6.12 27.62
N THR A 158 -12.31 -6.37 28.27
CA THR A 158 -11.05 -6.86 27.66
C THR A 158 -11.28 -8.09 26.77
N ALA A 159 -12.03 -9.09 27.25
CA ALA A 159 -12.33 -10.30 26.50
C ALA A 159 -13.12 -10.04 25.21
N GLU A 160 -14.04 -9.06 25.22
CA GLU A 160 -14.83 -8.69 24.05
C GLU A 160 -13.96 -7.97 23.00
N ILE A 161 -12.99 -7.14 23.43
CA ILE A 161 -12.02 -6.49 22.54
C ILE A 161 -11.06 -7.51 21.94
N VAL A 162 -10.58 -8.47 22.73
CA VAL A 162 -9.76 -9.61 22.26
C VAL A 162 -10.53 -10.42 21.23
N LYS A 163 -11.80 -10.74 21.51
CA LYS A 163 -12.69 -11.43 20.55
C LYS A 163 -12.88 -10.62 19.27
N PHE A 164 -13.11 -9.31 19.37
CA PHE A 164 -13.24 -8.43 18.23
C PHE A 164 -11.99 -8.48 17.34
N LYS A 165 -10.79 -8.39 17.92
CA LYS A 165 -9.54 -8.49 17.15
C LYS A 165 -9.35 -9.86 16.51
N ARG A 166 -9.77 -10.94 17.19
CA ARG A 166 -9.59 -12.32 16.74
C ARG A 166 -10.60 -12.76 15.68
N THR A 167 -11.85 -12.32 15.78
CA THR A 167 -12.96 -12.82 14.95
C THR A 167 -13.65 -11.73 14.14
N GLY A 168 -13.34 -10.46 14.38
CA GLY A 168 -14.01 -9.32 13.77
C GLY A 168 -15.42 -9.01 14.30
N ASN A 169 -15.88 -9.74 15.33
CA ASN A 169 -17.24 -9.60 15.86
C ASN A 169 -17.20 -9.07 17.28
N MET A 170 -18.05 -8.09 17.58
CA MET A 170 -18.19 -7.48 18.89
C MET A 170 -19.65 -7.22 19.23
N LYS A 171 -20.08 -7.65 20.41
CA LYS A 171 -21.42 -7.37 20.96
C LYS A 171 -21.55 -5.90 21.30
N GLY A 172 -22.65 -5.29 20.85
CA GLY A 172 -22.96 -3.89 21.14
C GLY A 172 -22.08 -2.87 20.41
N LEU A 173 -21.32 -3.31 19.39
CA LEU A 173 -20.56 -2.39 18.54
C LEU A 173 -21.53 -1.51 17.74
N ALA A 174 -21.31 -0.19 17.81
CA ALA A 174 -22.10 0.79 17.06
C ALA A 174 -22.13 0.44 15.57
N VAL A 175 -23.32 0.47 14.98
CA VAL A 175 -23.54 0.10 13.56
C VAL A 175 -22.64 0.94 12.64
N ASP A 176 -22.47 2.23 12.95
CA ASP A 176 -21.66 3.15 12.15
C ASP A 176 -20.16 2.82 12.19
N TYR A 177 -19.70 2.06 13.19
CA TYR A 177 -18.32 1.61 13.30
C TYR A 177 -18.10 0.21 12.72
N GLN A 178 -19.18 -0.50 12.39
CA GLN A 178 -19.07 -1.78 11.68
C GLN A 178 -18.61 -1.50 10.25
N PRO A 179 -17.54 -2.14 9.77
CA PRO A 179 -17.15 -2.00 8.37
C PRO A 179 -18.31 -2.43 7.48
N PRO A 180 -18.57 -1.73 6.36
CA PRO A 180 -19.54 -2.19 5.38
C PRO A 180 -19.03 -3.51 4.82
N THR A 181 -19.56 -4.60 5.36
CA THR A 181 -19.17 -5.96 5.05
C THR A 181 -20.41 -6.66 4.58
N SER A 182 -20.35 -7.24 3.39
CA SER A 182 -21.32 -8.26 3.01
C SER A 182 -21.17 -9.44 3.98
N SER A 183 -22.24 -10.19 4.23
CA SER A 183 -22.18 -11.44 5.03
C SER A 183 -21.15 -12.46 4.50
N LEU A 184 -20.67 -12.27 3.26
CA LEU A 184 -19.67 -13.10 2.62
C LEU A 184 -18.23 -12.52 2.70
N ASP A 185 -18.04 -11.33 3.28
CA ASP A 185 -16.71 -10.74 3.49
C ASP A 185 -16.09 -11.26 4.80
N SER A 186 -14.81 -11.61 4.74
CA SER A 186 -14.04 -11.86 5.96
C SER A 186 -13.81 -10.53 6.70
N PRO A 187 -14.12 -10.46 8.00
CA PRO A 187 -13.84 -9.27 8.77
C PRO A 187 -12.33 -9.12 8.97
N ASP A 188 -11.88 -7.90 9.26
CA ASP A 188 -10.46 -7.66 9.52
C ASP A 188 -10.09 -8.17 10.91
N MET A 189 -9.26 -9.20 10.93
CA MET A 189 -8.73 -9.82 12.13
C MET A 189 -7.24 -9.49 12.25
N GLY A 190 -6.63 -9.76 13.40
CA GLY A 190 -5.18 -9.63 13.52
C GLY A 190 -4.62 -10.36 14.73
N PRO A 191 -3.27 -10.43 14.82
CA PRO A 191 -2.59 -11.09 15.91
C PRO A 191 -2.82 -10.37 17.24
N ILE A 192 -2.91 -11.17 18.30
CA ILE A 192 -3.02 -10.70 19.68
C ILE A 192 -1.83 -11.27 20.46
N CYS A 193 -1.10 -10.39 21.13
CA CYS A 193 -0.06 -10.76 22.07
C CYS A 193 -0.64 -10.69 23.48
N GLN A 194 -1.14 -11.82 23.97
CA GLN A 194 -1.64 -11.94 25.33
C GLN A 194 -0.46 -11.99 26.30
N VAL A 195 -0.44 -11.07 27.27
CA VAL A 195 0.41 -11.17 28.45
C VAL A 195 -0.50 -11.63 29.59
N VAL A 196 -0.21 -12.79 30.18
CA VAL A 196 -1.06 -13.36 31.22
C VAL A 196 -1.08 -12.43 32.42
N THR A 197 -2.25 -11.85 32.70
CA THR A 197 -2.45 -10.86 33.77
C THR A 197 -3.65 -11.24 34.62
N PRO A 198 -3.45 -11.83 35.80
CA PRO A 198 -4.54 -12.13 36.73
C PRO A 198 -5.13 -10.85 37.32
N ARG A 199 -6.44 -10.85 37.57
CA ARG A 199 -7.09 -9.80 38.36
C ARG A 199 -6.65 -9.86 39.82
N ALA A 200 -6.79 -8.75 40.53
CA ALA A 200 -6.53 -8.65 41.97
C ALA A 200 -7.21 -9.74 42.80
N GLN A 201 -8.43 -10.14 42.40
CA GLN A 201 -9.23 -11.15 43.10
C GLN A 201 -8.89 -12.60 42.70
N THR A 202 -8.09 -12.81 41.65
CA THR A 202 -7.73 -14.14 41.15
C THR A 202 -6.62 -14.75 41.99
N LYS A 203 -6.96 -15.79 42.77
CA LYS A 203 -6.01 -16.47 43.68
C LYS A 203 -5.06 -17.44 42.97
N GLN A 204 -5.52 -18.13 41.92
CA GLN A 204 -4.72 -19.09 41.16
C GLN A 204 -4.97 -18.89 39.66
N PRO A 205 -4.02 -18.28 38.92
CA PRO A 205 -4.13 -18.17 37.48
C PRO A 205 -3.81 -19.50 36.79
N ALA A 206 -4.39 -19.72 35.61
CA ALA A 206 -4.18 -20.92 34.82
C ALA A 206 -2.77 -21.01 34.20
N PHE A 207 -2.12 -19.86 34.02
CA PHE A 207 -0.78 -19.71 33.45
C PHE A 207 0.07 -18.82 34.36
N ALA A 208 1.40 -18.81 34.18
CA ALA A 208 2.26 -17.96 34.99
C ALA A 208 2.06 -16.49 34.58
N VAL A 209 2.16 -15.61 35.58
CA VAL A 209 2.05 -14.17 35.36
C VAL A 209 3.14 -13.71 34.42
N GLY A 210 2.79 -12.92 33.40
CA GLY A 210 3.75 -12.40 32.43
C GLY A 210 4.07 -13.35 31.27
N ASP A 211 3.59 -14.60 31.31
CA ASP A 211 3.71 -15.49 30.16
C ASP A 211 3.09 -14.84 28.93
N ILE A 212 3.79 -14.94 27.80
CA ILE A 212 3.37 -14.35 26.53
C ILE A 212 2.77 -15.46 25.67
N ARG A 213 1.54 -15.25 25.21
CA ARG A 213 0.82 -16.16 24.31
C ARG A 213 0.34 -15.40 23.07
N ILE A 214 0.55 -15.98 21.90
CA ILE A 214 0.16 -15.43 20.62
C ILE A 214 -1.15 -16.07 20.18
N LEU A 215 -2.19 -15.24 20.09
CA LEU A 215 -3.51 -15.66 19.63
C LEU A 215 -3.69 -15.17 18.18
N LEU A 216 -3.50 -16.09 17.24
CA LEU A 216 -3.66 -15.83 15.82
C LEU A 216 -5.09 -16.13 15.35
N PRO A 217 -5.62 -15.38 14.36
CA PRO A 217 -6.85 -15.74 13.69
C PRO A 217 -6.73 -17.12 13.01
N HIS A 218 -7.74 -17.98 13.18
CA HIS A 218 -7.86 -19.29 12.53
C HIS A 218 -6.68 -20.25 12.71
N SER A 219 -5.80 -20.01 13.69
CA SER A 219 -4.64 -20.85 13.99
C SER A 219 -4.66 -21.26 15.46
N GLN A 220 -3.88 -22.28 15.81
CA GLN A 220 -3.70 -22.67 17.21
C GLN A 220 -2.92 -21.58 17.96
N ASP A 221 -3.26 -21.37 19.23
CA ASP A 221 -2.55 -20.46 20.10
C ASP A 221 -1.15 -21.01 20.36
N SER A 222 -0.14 -20.13 20.35
CA SER A 222 1.27 -20.50 20.55
C SER A 222 1.91 -19.61 21.60
N ASP A 223 3.11 -19.98 22.06
CA ASP A 223 3.88 -19.18 23.02
C ASP A 223 5.17 -18.62 22.36
N ASN A 224 5.25 -18.66 21.02
CA ASN A 224 6.40 -18.19 20.25
C ASN A 224 6.16 -16.78 19.68
N LEU A 225 6.93 -15.79 20.15
CA LEU A 225 6.88 -14.41 19.65
C LEU A 225 7.14 -14.29 18.13
N GLU A 226 7.86 -15.24 17.53
CA GLU A 226 8.10 -15.26 16.07
C GLU A 226 6.81 -15.36 15.25
N ASP A 227 5.73 -15.87 15.83
CA ASP A 227 4.43 -15.96 15.15
C ASP A 227 3.76 -14.59 14.96
N LEU A 228 4.29 -13.52 15.59
CA LEU A 228 3.90 -12.14 15.29
C LEU A 228 4.53 -11.60 14.00
N LEU A 229 5.57 -12.25 13.49
CA LEU A 229 6.22 -11.86 12.25
C LEU A 229 5.34 -12.28 11.07
N SER A 230 4.99 -11.32 10.21
CA SER A 230 4.12 -11.56 9.05
C SER A 230 4.68 -10.93 7.79
N ASP A 231 4.29 -11.47 6.64
CA ASP A 231 4.64 -10.90 5.33
C ASP A 231 4.18 -9.43 5.20
N GLU A 232 3.07 -9.07 5.83
CA GLU A 232 2.56 -7.69 5.83
C GLU A 232 3.52 -6.72 6.53
N LEU A 233 3.98 -7.08 7.73
CA LEU A 233 4.94 -6.27 8.47
C LEU A 233 6.31 -6.24 7.79
N ALA A 234 6.75 -7.34 7.18
CA ALA A 234 7.97 -7.38 6.38
C ALA A 234 7.91 -6.44 5.17
N MET A 235 6.75 -6.30 4.53
CA MET A 235 6.56 -5.36 3.42
C MET A 235 6.58 -3.90 3.88
N ILE A 236 6.03 -3.59 5.06
CA ILE A 236 6.15 -2.25 5.69
C ILE A 236 7.62 -1.91 5.97
N GLU A 237 8.37 -2.86 6.54
CA GLU A 237 9.80 -2.69 6.79
C GLU A 237 10.60 -2.50 5.51
N LEU A 238 10.32 -3.28 4.46
CA LEU A 238 10.95 -3.15 3.16
C LEU A 238 10.69 -1.76 2.54
N PHE A 239 9.46 -1.25 2.65
CA PHE A 239 9.13 0.10 2.20
C PHE A 239 9.92 1.15 2.97
N ASN A 240 9.91 1.08 4.30
CA ASN A 240 10.64 2.02 5.16
C ASN A 240 12.16 1.98 4.94
N GLN A 241 12.71 0.79 4.67
CA GLN A 241 14.10 0.61 4.27
C GLN A 241 14.40 1.31 2.95
N ASP A 242 13.54 1.17 1.95
CA ASP A 242 13.70 1.85 0.66
C ASP A 242 13.59 3.37 0.81
N VAL A 243 12.66 3.88 1.62
CA VAL A 243 12.56 5.31 1.94
C VAL A 243 13.89 5.82 2.51
N LYS A 244 14.47 5.10 3.48
CA LYS A 244 15.79 5.43 4.05
C LYS A 244 16.90 5.35 3.00
N ARG A 245 16.92 4.29 2.18
CA ARG A 245 17.95 4.04 1.18
C ARG A 245 17.99 5.09 0.09
N TYR A 246 16.83 5.61 -0.32
CA TYR A 246 16.69 6.59 -1.39
C TYR A 246 16.47 8.02 -0.88
N ALA A 247 16.53 8.24 0.44
CA ALA A 247 16.33 9.54 1.08
C ALA A 247 17.21 10.64 0.47
N ASN A 248 18.48 10.34 0.18
CA ASN A 248 19.46 11.30 -0.35
C ASN A 248 19.53 11.33 -1.89
N HIS A 249 18.67 10.58 -2.59
CA HIS A 249 18.71 10.52 -4.04
C HIS A 249 18.01 11.74 -4.64
N ALA A 250 18.77 12.72 -5.15
CA ALA A 250 18.25 14.02 -5.63
C ALA A 250 17.02 13.93 -6.56
N LYS A 251 17.03 13.00 -7.52
CA LYS A 251 15.87 12.77 -8.42
C LYS A 251 14.59 12.33 -7.67
N VAL A 252 14.73 11.50 -6.63
CA VAL A 252 13.61 11.01 -5.82
C VAL A 252 13.08 12.14 -4.95
N GLN A 253 13.96 12.86 -4.25
CA GLN A 253 13.58 14.03 -3.43
C GLN A 253 12.79 15.07 -4.22
N LYS A 254 13.34 15.52 -5.36
CA LYS A 254 12.67 16.49 -6.24
C LYS A 254 11.30 15.99 -6.71
N THR A 255 11.18 14.70 -6.98
CA THR A 255 9.90 14.08 -7.40
C THR A 255 8.92 14.01 -6.23
N THR A 256 9.37 13.69 -5.02
CA THR A 256 8.57 13.65 -3.80
C THR A 256 7.99 15.03 -3.50
N GLU A 257 8.83 16.06 -3.40
CA GLU A 257 8.40 17.44 -3.12
C GLU A 257 7.43 17.96 -4.19
N SER A 258 7.76 17.78 -5.47
CA SER A 258 6.89 18.20 -6.55
C SER A 258 5.55 17.47 -6.53
N THR A 259 5.52 16.19 -6.17
CA THR A 259 4.26 15.42 -6.10
C THR A 259 3.39 15.94 -4.96
N GLN A 260 3.96 16.13 -3.77
CA GLN A 260 3.21 16.59 -2.61
C GLN A 260 2.66 18.00 -2.83
N LYS A 261 3.51 18.91 -3.32
CA LYS A 261 3.12 20.30 -3.64
C LYS A 261 2.01 20.36 -4.69
N ASN A 262 2.01 19.47 -5.68
CA ASN A 262 1.00 19.46 -6.73
C ASN A 262 -0.33 18.83 -6.28
N LEU A 263 -0.29 17.93 -5.29
CA LEU A 263 -1.47 17.22 -4.81
C LEU A 263 -2.42 18.16 -4.05
N ILE A 264 -1.88 18.95 -3.12
CA ILE A 264 -2.68 19.79 -2.23
C ILE A 264 -2.71 21.26 -2.66
N PRO A 265 -3.69 22.06 -2.18
CA PRO A 265 -3.76 23.49 -2.49
C PRO A 265 -2.51 24.26 -2.00
N PRO A 266 -2.08 25.33 -2.70
CA PRO A 266 -0.91 26.11 -2.31
C PRO A 266 -0.98 26.68 -0.89
N LYS A 267 -2.18 27.11 -0.45
CA LYS A 267 -2.41 27.60 0.91
C LYS A 267 -2.15 26.49 1.94
N LEU A 268 -2.76 25.32 1.74
CA LEU A 268 -2.55 24.15 2.61
C LEU A 268 -1.09 23.66 2.62
N TRP A 269 -0.37 23.80 1.49
CA TRP A 269 1.06 23.50 1.42
C TRP A 269 1.91 24.45 2.26
N GLN A 270 1.58 25.75 2.25
CA GLN A 270 2.26 26.75 3.08
C GLN A 270 1.99 26.50 4.57
N ASP A 271 0.76 26.09 4.92
CA ASP A 271 0.34 25.81 6.28
C ASP A 271 0.75 24.40 6.77
N LEU A 272 1.38 23.58 5.93
CA LEU A 272 1.72 22.17 6.23
C LEU A 272 2.43 21.98 7.59
N PRO A 273 3.39 22.82 8.02
CA PRO A 273 4.05 22.66 9.33
C PRO A 273 3.08 22.78 10.52
N ASN A 274 1.96 23.48 10.35
CA ASN A 274 0.97 23.74 11.38
C ASN A 274 -0.19 22.72 11.36
N LEU A 275 -0.27 21.86 10.34
CA LEU A 275 -1.30 20.84 10.25
C LEU A 275 -1.06 19.70 11.24
N VAL A 276 -2.12 18.97 11.60
CA VAL A 276 -2.06 17.80 12.47
C VAL A 276 -0.96 16.84 12.00
N PRO A 277 -0.07 16.34 12.89
CA PRO A 277 1.10 15.55 12.50
C PRO A 277 0.77 14.40 11.58
N GLY A 278 -0.28 13.64 11.84
CA GLY A 278 -0.60 12.51 10.97
C GLY A 278 -0.99 12.91 9.53
N PHE A 279 -1.43 14.14 9.25
CA PHE A 279 -1.72 14.55 7.87
C PHE A 279 -0.40 14.75 7.13
N GLN A 280 0.58 15.32 7.83
CA GLN A 280 1.97 15.40 7.36
C GLN A 280 2.54 13.99 7.13
N ASN A 281 2.26 13.08 8.07
CA ASN A 281 2.22 11.61 7.99
C ASN A 281 1.93 11.06 6.60
N LEU A 282 0.64 11.15 6.34
CA LEU A 282 -0.03 10.55 5.22
C LEU A 282 0.46 11.17 3.90
N LEU A 283 0.64 12.50 3.84
CA LEU A 283 1.21 13.20 2.69
C LEU A 283 2.70 12.84 2.45
N GLY A 284 3.45 12.66 3.53
CA GLY A 284 4.86 12.23 3.56
C GLY A 284 5.05 10.85 2.94
N VAL A 285 4.27 9.88 3.41
CA VAL A 285 4.27 8.51 2.87
C VAL A 285 3.77 8.49 1.43
N TYR A 286 2.68 9.21 1.11
CA TYR A 286 2.19 9.32 -0.27
C TYR A 286 3.28 9.82 -1.23
N GLY A 287 3.97 10.89 -0.86
CA GLY A 287 5.04 11.47 -1.69
C GLY A 287 6.19 10.49 -1.92
N SER A 288 6.54 9.70 -0.92
CA SER A 288 7.60 8.69 -0.98
C SER A 288 7.17 7.47 -1.79
N ALA A 289 5.97 6.95 -1.57
CA ALA A 289 5.41 5.85 -2.33
C ALA A 289 5.31 6.17 -3.82
N ASN A 290 4.78 7.35 -4.18
CA ASN A 290 4.67 7.75 -5.58
C ASN A 290 6.03 7.95 -6.26
N SER A 291 7.01 8.55 -5.57
CA SER A 291 8.33 8.80 -6.15
C SER A 291 9.14 7.51 -6.32
N LEU A 292 9.09 6.60 -5.33
CA LEU A 292 9.72 5.29 -5.40
C LEU A 292 9.06 4.41 -6.47
N ALA A 293 7.73 4.41 -6.57
CA ALA A 293 7.01 3.69 -7.63
C ALA A 293 7.49 4.13 -9.02
N LYS A 294 7.57 5.45 -9.26
CA LYS A 294 8.12 6.00 -10.51
C LYS A 294 9.59 5.62 -10.72
N HIS A 295 10.41 5.67 -9.68
CA HIS A 295 11.82 5.29 -9.75
C HIS A 295 11.99 3.84 -10.23
N PHE A 296 11.33 2.88 -9.58
CA PHE A 296 11.42 1.47 -9.94
C PHE A 296 10.77 1.18 -11.28
N GLN A 297 9.63 1.80 -11.61
CA GLN A 297 8.97 1.64 -12.90
C GLN A 297 9.86 2.11 -14.06
N THR A 298 10.53 3.26 -13.91
CA THR A 298 11.48 3.76 -14.92
C THR A 298 12.67 2.81 -15.07
N ARG A 299 13.24 2.30 -13.97
CA ARG A 299 14.34 1.33 -14.04
C ARG A 299 13.95 0.03 -14.73
N ILE A 300 12.78 -0.54 -14.43
CA ILE A 300 12.30 -1.75 -15.10
C ILE A 300 12.16 -1.52 -16.59
N LYS A 301 11.53 -0.42 -17.01
CA LYS A 301 11.37 -0.10 -18.44
C LYS A 301 12.71 -0.02 -19.16
N HIS A 302 13.70 0.66 -18.56
CA HIS A 302 15.04 0.74 -19.14
C HIS A 302 15.71 -0.63 -19.21
N LEU A 303 15.70 -1.41 -18.13
CA LEU A 303 16.34 -2.73 -18.10
C LEU A 303 15.66 -3.74 -19.04
N SER A 304 14.33 -3.73 -19.13
CA SER A 304 13.58 -4.54 -20.11
C SER A 304 13.97 -4.16 -21.53
N PHE A 305 14.09 -2.87 -21.83
CA PHE A 305 14.53 -2.40 -23.14
C PHE A 305 15.98 -2.78 -23.44
N THR A 306 16.88 -2.70 -22.44
CA THR A 306 18.27 -3.14 -22.58
C THR A 306 18.36 -4.63 -22.90
N VAL A 307 17.63 -5.49 -22.17
CA VAL A 307 17.59 -6.93 -22.44
C VAL A 307 17.03 -7.23 -23.84
N LEU A 308 16.01 -6.48 -24.28
CA LEU A 308 15.46 -6.58 -25.64
C LEU A 308 16.51 -6.25 -26.70
N MET A 309 17.29 -5.17 -26.51
CA MET A 309 18.38 -4.79 -27.42
C MET A 309 19.51 -5.82 -27.42
N MET A 310 19.83 -6.42 -26.26
CA MET A 310 20.81 -7.51 -26.19
C MET A 310 20.33 -8.74 -26.95
N ALA A 311 19.06 -9.13 -26.80
CA ALA A 311 18.47 -10.24 -27.56
C ALA A 311 18.48 -9.98 -29.07
N PHE A 312 18.17 -8.75 -29.50
CA PHE A 312 18.28 -8.36 -30.91
C PHE A 312 19.73 -8.43 -31.42
N ALA A 313 20.69 -7.91 -30.66
CA ALA A 313 22.10 -7.98 -31.00
C ALA A 313 22.61 -9.42 -31.08
N MET A 314 22.16 -10.31 -30.18
CA MET A 314 22.48 -11.73 -30.22
C MET A 314 22.04 -12.38 -31.53
N VAL A 315 20.81 -12.10 -32.01
CA VAL A 315 20.34 -12.61 -33.31
C VAL A 315 21.24 -12.11 -34.45
N GLY A 316 21.62 -10.82 -34.41
CA GLY A 316 22.53 -10.23 -35.39
C GLY A 316 23.93 -10.88 -35.40
N PHE A 317 24.56 -11.06 -34.24
CA PHE A 317 25.89 -11.67 -34.13
C PHE A 317 25.90 -13.14 -34.52
N TYR A 318 24.88 -13.90 -34.09
CA TYR A 318 24.74 -15.30 -34.50
C TYR A 318 24.53 -15.41 -36.02
N GLY A 319 23.64 -14.58 -36.56
CA GLY A 319 23.39 -14.57 -38.01
C GLY A 319 24.63 -14.14 -38.82
N TRP A 320 25.43 -13.20 -38.31
CA TRP A 320 26.71 -12.82 -38.93
C TRP A 320 27.71 -13.98 -38.93
N TYR A 321 27.86 -14.68 -37.81
CA TYR A 321 28.72 -15.85 -37.70
C TYR A 321 28.28 -16.98 -38.65
N ALA A 322 26.97 -17.24 -38.73
CA ALA A 322 26.42 -18.33 -39.51
C ALA A 322 26.50 -18.08 -41.03
N ASN A 323 26.31 -16.83 -41.48
CA ASN A 323 26.15 -16.53 -42.91
C ASN A 323 27.35 -15.80 -43.53
N ILE A 324 28.10 -14.98 -42.79
CA ILE A 324 29.11 -14.09 -43.39
C ILE A 324 30.53 -14.53 -43.08
N ASP A 325 30.88 -14.73 -41.81
CA ASP A 325 32.27 -14.98 -41.40
C ASP A 325 32.36 -16.01 -40.27
N HIS A 326 32.35 -17.28 -40.68
CA HIS A 326 32.42 -18.43 -39.77
C HIS A 326 33.78 -18.56 -39.06
N ASN A 327 34.84 -17.99 -39.63
CA ASN A 327 36.21 -18.22 -39.16
C ASN A 327 36.60 -17.30 -38.00
N ARG A 328 35.74 -16.36 -37.59
CA ARG A 328 35.99 -15.43 -36.48
C ARG A 328 35.19 -15.84 -35.23
N PRO A 329 35.76 -16.65 -34.31
CA PRO A 329 35.08 -17.11 -33.10
C PRO A 329 34.72 -15.97 -32.12
N LEU A 330 35.29 -14.78 -32.32
CA LEU A 330 34.98 -13.58 -31.54
C LEU A 330 33.47 -13.26 -31.55
N THR A 331 32.78 -13.51 -32.67
CA THR A 331 31.34 -13.24 -32.82
C THR A 331 30.49 -14.14 -31.92
N LEU A 332 30.86 -15.42 -31.78
CA LEU A 332 30.27 -16.33 -30.79
C LEU A 332 30.61 -15.92 -29.36
N GLY A 333 31.83 -15.44 -29.11
CA GLY A 333 32.23 -14.89 -27.81
C GLY A 333 31.34 -13.70 -27.39
N ILE A 334 31.09 -12.76 -28.31
CA ILE A 334 30.20 -11.61 -28.07
C ILE A 334 28.77 -12.09 -27.79
N TYR A 335 28.25 -13.04 -28.57
CA TYR A 335 26.95 -13.65 -28.33
C TYR A 335 26.84 -14.23 -26.90
N ALA A 336 27.83 -15.01 -26.48
CA ALA A 336 27.85 -15.62 -25.14
C ALA A 336 27.88 -14.57 -24.02
N VAL A 337 28.68 -13.51 -24.17
CA VAL A 337 28.74 -12.40 -23.21
C VAL A 337 27.40 -11.67 -23.13
N LEU A 338 26.75 -11.39 -24.26
CA LEU A 338 25.42 -10.77 -24.28
C LEU A 338 24.38 -11.66 -23.60
N PHE A 339 24.39 -12.97 -23.87
CA PHE A 339 23.47 -13.90 -23.26
C PHE A 339 23.63 -13.95 -21.73
N ILE A 340 24.85 -14.12 -21.24
CA ILE A 340 25.15 -14.14 -19.80
C ILE A 340 24.76 -12.81 -19.17
N GLY A 341 25.10 -11.67 -19.81
CA GLY A 341 24.73 -10.35 -19.33
C GLY A 341 23.21 -10.17 -19.21
N ALA A 342 22.44 -10.64 -20.19
CA ALA A 342 20.97 -10.58 -20.15
C ALA A 342 20.40 -11.43 -19.00
N LEU A 343 20.93 -12.65 -18.80
CA LEU A 343 20.54 -13.52 -17.68
C LEU A 343 20.86 -12.90 -16.32
N LEU A 344 22.04 -12.29 -16.17
CA LEU A 344 22.43 -11.59 -14.95
C LEU A 344 21.51 -10.40 -14.65
N ILE A 345 21.16 -9.60 -15.66
CA ILE A 345 20.23 -8.48 -15.51
C ILE A 345 18.85 -8.98 -15.06
N VAL A 346 18.29 -10.00 -15.72
CA VAL A 346 16.96 -10.53 -15.36
C VAL A 346 16.97 -11.13 -13.96
N SER A 347 18.00 -11.90 -13.61
CA SER A 347 18.15 -12.50 -12.29
C SER A 347 18.29 -11.43 -11.20
N TRP A 348 19.05 -10.36 -11.47
CA TRP A 348 19.21 -9.24 -10.55
C TRP A 348 17.92 -8.45 -10.35
N VAL A 349 17.14 -8.20 -11.41
CA VAL A 349 15.82 -7.53 -11.33
C VAL A 349 14.83 -8.35 -10.50
N LYS A 350 14.82 -9.68 -10.70
CA LYS A 350 13.99 -10.61 -9.92
C LYS A 350 14.40 -10.63 -8.45
N TRP A 351 15.70 -10.77 -8.17
CA TRP A 351 16.24 -10.78 -6.81
C TRP A 351 15.96 -9.46 -6.07
N ARG A 352 16.09 -8.32 -6.75
CA ARG A 352 15.76 -7.00 -6.18
C ARG A 352 14.26 -6.69 -6.09
N ARG A 353 13.40 -7.57 -6.62
CA ARG A 353 11.93 -7.43 -6.62
C ARG A 353 11.42 -6.09 -7.18
N TYR A 354 12.11 -5.50 -8.16
CA TYR A 354 11.76 -4.17 -8.67
C TYR A 354 10.32 -4.08 -9.18
N HIS A 355 9.85 -5.13 -9.87
CA HIS A 355 8.48 -5.18 -10.40
C HIS A 355 7.42 -5.08 -9.30
N HIS A 356 7.52 -5.91 -8.27
CA HIS A 356 6.62 -5.87 -7.11
C HIS A 356 6.67 -4.51 -6.42
N LYS A 357 7.88 -3.97 -6.17
CA LYS A 357 8.04 -2.63 -5.56
C LYS A 357 7.37 -1.53 -6.38
N ALA A 358 7.52 -1.54 -7.71
CA ALA A 358 6.91 -0.54 -8.57
C ALA A 358 5.38 -0.59 -8.53
N LEU A 359 4.80 -1.79 -8.51
CA LEU A 359 3.35 -2.00 -8.46
C LEU A 359 2.78 -1.66 -7.09
N ASP A 360 3.33 -2.23 -6.02
CA ASP A 360 2.73 -2.12 -4.70
C ASP A 360 2.90 -0.70 -4.14
N TYR A 361 4.01 -0.01 -4.43
CA TYR A 361 4.20 1.38 -4.01
C TYR A 361 3.27 2.33 -4.80
N ARG A 362 2.96 2.01 -6.06
CA ARG A 362 1.92 2.73 -6.81
C ARG A 362 0.55 2.50 -6.17
N ALA A 363 0.22 1.26 -5.85
CA ALA A 363 -1.05 0.90 -5.23
C ALA A 363 -1.25 1.62 -3.89
N LEU A 364 -0.21 1.65 -3.05
CA LEU A 364 -0.17 2.42 -1.80
C LEU A 364 -0.34 3.92 -2.07
N ALA A 365 0.38 4.49 -3.04
CA ALA A 365 0.26 5.90 -3.37
C ALA A 365 -1.16 6.29 -3.85
N GLU A 366 -1.79 5.49 -4.71
CA GLU A 366 -3.16 5.75 -5.16
C GLU A 366 -4.18 5.60 -4.02
N GLY A 367 -4.02 4.58 -3.16
CA GLY A 367 -4.87 4.41 -1.98
C GLY A 367 -4.76 5.59 -1.00
N LEU A 368 -3.55 6.05 -0.71
CA LEU A 368 -3.31 7.23 0.13
C LEU A 368 -3.84 8.52 -0.52
N ARG A 369 -3.70 8.66 -1.84
CA ARG A 369 -4.24 9.82 -2.57
C ARG A 369 -5.75 9.94 -2.40
N ILE A 370 -6.47 8.82 -2.54
CA ILE A 370 -7.93 8.78 -2.33
C ILE A 370 -8.26 9.09 -0.88
N GLN A 371 -7.52 8.53 0.08
CA GLN A 371 -7.70 8.81 1.51
C GLN A 371 -7.51 10.30 1.83
N ILE A 372 -6.50 10.96 1.25
CA ILE A 372 -6.26 12.40 1.40
C ILE A 372 -7.48 13.18 0.92
N PHE A 373 -7.97 12.90 -0.29
CA PHE A 373 -9.10 13.65 -0.83
C PHE A 373 -10.39 13.36 -0.07
N TRP A 374 -10.61 12.15 0.42
CA TRP A 374 -11.72 11.84 1.32
C TRP A 374 -11.66 12.70 2.59
N HIS A 375 -10.50 12.80 3.24
CA HIS A 375 -10.34 13.70 4.39
C HIS A 375 -10.56 15.18 4.04
N LEU A 376 -10.00 15.65 2.92
CA LEU A 376 -10.20 17.03 2.48
C LEU A 376 -11.68 17.32 2.13
N SER A 377 -12.47 16.30 1.79
CA SER A 377 -13.92 16.40 1.60
C SER A 377 -14.75 16.30 2.89
N GLY A 378 -14.13 16.03 4.04
CA GLY A 378 -14.82 15.78 5.30
C GLY A 378 -15.39 14.37 5.44
N LEU A 379 -15.01 13.42 4.58
CA LEU A 379 -15.40 12.02 4.72
C LEU A 379 -14.59 11.35 5.83
N LYS A 380 -15.29 10.71 6.77
CA LYS A 380 -14.70 9.99 7.92
C LYS A 380 -14.28 8.54 7.59
N TYR A 381 -14.46 8.13 6.35
CA TYR A 381 -14.25 6.74 5.92
C TYR A 381 -12.79 6.39 5.70
N SER A 382 -12.44 5.12 5.97
CA SER A 382 -11.12 4.58 5.66
C SER A 382 -11.13 3.80 4.36
N VAL A 383 -10.28 4.20 3.41
CA VAL A 383 -10.04 3.51 2.13
C VAL A 383 -9.75 2.02 2.32
N SER A 384 -9.08 1.66 3.43
CA SER A 384 -8.77 0.26 3.76
C SER A 384 -10.00 -0.67 3.83
N ASP A 385 -11.19 -0.11 4.02
CA ASP A 385 -12.44 -0.87 4.18
C ASP A 385 -13.15 -1.14 2.84
N TYR A 386 -12.85 -0.32 1.83
CA TYR A 386 -13.59 -0.29 0.55
C TYR A 386 -12.87 -1.00 -0.60
N TYR A 387 -11.75 -1.67 -0.35
CA TYR A 387 -11.16 -2.58 -1.33
C TYR A 387 -12.03 -3.82 -1.54
N LEU A 388 -12.19 -4.22 -2.80
CA LEU A 388 -13.00 -5.38 -3.18
C LEU A 388 -12.44 -6.68 -2.61
N ARG A 389 -13.31 -7.65 -2.29
CA ARG A 389 -12.92 -8.95 -1.71
C ARG A 389 -11.77 -9.63 -2.43
N LYS A 390 -11.83 -9.71 -3.77
CA LYS A 390 -10.78 -10.33 -4.62
C LYS A 390 -9.40 -9.64 -4.50
N GLN A 391 -9.36 -8.40 -4.02
CA GLN A 391 -8.16 -7.58 -3.88
C GLN A 391 -7.63 -7.58 -2.44
N ARG A 392 -8.46 -7.94 -1.45
CA ARG A 392 -8.14 -7.79 -0.01
C ARG A 392 -6.91 -8.57 0.44
N GLN A 393 -6.72 -9.80 -0.04
CA GLN A 393 -5.56 -10.62 0.31
C GLN A 393 -4.29 -10.10 -0.36
N GLU A 394 -4.37 -9.74 -1.64
CA GLU A 394 -3.20 -9.33 -2.42
C GLU A 394 -2.68 -7.94 -2.07
N LEU A 395 -3.54 -7.12 -1.46
CA LEU A 395 -3.24 -5.76 -1.01
C LEU A 395 -3.26 -5.64 0.53
N ALA A 396 -3.14 -6.75 1.27
CA ALA A 396 -3.33 -6.76 2.72
C ALA A 396 -2.39 -5.79 3.44
N TRP A 397 -1.10 -5.81 3.11
CA TRP A 397 -0.11 -4.90 3.69
C TRP A 397 -0.38 -3.41 3.35
N ILE A 398 -0.92 -3.12 2.16
CA ILE A 398 -1.28 -1.77 1.72
C ILE A 398 -2.48 -1.27 2.53
N ARG A 399 -3.51 -2.11 2.69
CA ARG A 399 -4.68 -1.80 3.53
C ARG A 399 -4.28 -1.53 4.96
N SER A 400 -3.44 -2.40 5.52
CA SER A 400 -2.92 -2.24 6.89
C SER A 400 -2.11 -0.95 7.05
N SER A 401 -1.25 -0.64 6.08
CA SER A 401 -0.45 0.60 6.07
C SER A 401 -1.32 1.85 6.04
N ILE A 402 -2.33 1.90 5.17
CA ILE A 402 -3.27 3.03 5.09
C ILE A 402 -4.01 3.19 6.42
N ARG A 403 -4.45 2.07 7.02
CA ARG A 403 -5.15 2.10 8.31
C ARG A 403 -4.26 2.59 9.46
N ALA A 404 -3.00 2.18 9.50
CA ALA A 404 -2.02 2.61 10.49
C ALA A 404 -1.62 4.09 10.36
N LEU A 405 -1.78 4.67 9.17
CA LEU A 405 -1.63 6.11 8.94
C LEU A 405 -2.93 6.89 9.22
N ASN A 406 -4.07 6.21 9.21
CA ASN A 406 -5.39 6.79 9.38
C ASN A 406 -5.93 6.63 10.81
N VAL A 407 -5.10 6.93 11.82
CA VAL A 407 -5.39 6.75 13.24
C VAL A 407 -5.80 8.07 13.92
N TYR A 408 -6.20 9.08 13.16
CA TYR A 408 -6.55 10.39 13.69
C TYR A 408 -7.91 10.82 13.18
N ASP A 409 -8.55 11.75 13.88
CA ASP A 409 -9.69 12.46 13.35
C ASP A 409 -9.24 13.62 12.44
N TRP A 410 -9.72 13.63 11.20
CA TRP A 410 -9.26 14.55 10.13
C TRP A 410 -10.20 15.69 9.83
N VAL A 411 -11.29 15.82 10.61
CA VAL A 411 -12.33 16.82 10.39
C VAL A 411 -11.77 18.27 10.37
N THR A 412 -10.62 18.52 11.00
CA THR A 412 -10.00 19.86 11.09
C THR A 412 -9.46 20.41 9.77
N ASN A 413 -9.21 19.57 8.75
CA ASN A 413 -8.52 19.97 7.51
C ASN A 413 -9.45 20.04 6.29
N GLN A 414 -10.77 20.06 6.50
CA GLN A 414 -11.77 20.09 5.43
C GLN A 414 -11.57 21.31 4.51
N GLN A 415 -11.67 21.08 3.20
CA GLN A 415 -11.56 22.10 2.16
C GLN A 415 -12.91 22.31 1.48
N THR A 416 -13.05 23.42 0.76
CA THR A 416 -14.26 23.65 -0.02
C THR A 416 -14.41 22.60 -1.13
N PRO A 417 -15.65 22.20 -1.47
CA PRO A 417 -15.91 21.25 -2.54
C PRO A 417 -15.24 21.62 -3.87
N ASP A 418 -15.21 22.91 -4.21
CA ASP A 418 -14.54 23.44 -5.41
C ASP A 418 -13.04 23.15 -5.43
N VAL A 419 -12.37 23.26 -4.27
CA VAL A 419 -10.93 22.99 -4.17
C VAL A 419 -10.67 21.50 -4.39
N VAL A 420 -11.48 20.63 -3.79
CA VAL A 420 -11.37 19.17 -3.99
C VAL A 420 -11.67 18.80 -5.44
N ARG A 421 -12.75 19.34 -6.02
CA ARG A 421 -13.10 19.12 -7.43
C ARG A 421 -11.97 19.51 -8.38
N ASN A 422 -11.40 20.70 -8.19
CA ASN A 422 -10.30 21.19 -9.03
C ASN A 422 -9.02 20.36 -8.87
N ARG A 423 -8.65 19.99 -7.63
CA ARG A 423 -7.39 19.31 -7.33
C ARG A 423 -7.43 17.81 -7.55
N TRP A 424 -8.59 17.18 -7.39
CA TRP A 424 -8.80 15.76 -7.60
C TRP A 424 -9.48 15.48 -8.93
N VAL A 425 -10.74 15.85 -9.08
CA VAL A 425 -11.59 15.34 -10.17
C VAL A 425 -11.13 15.87 -11.54
N LEU A 426 -10.91 17.17 -11.65
CA LEU A 426 -10.49 17.81 -12.91
C LEU A 426 -9.05 17.44 -13.30
N SER A 427 -8.14 17.42 -12.32
CA SER A 427 -6.74 17.06 -12.56
C SER A 427 -6.61 15.62 -13.06
N GLU A 428 -7.34 14.68 -12.45
CA GLU A 428 -7.40 13.27 -12.85
C GLU A 428 -8.03 13.11 -14.23
N THR A 429 -9.13 13.82 -14.52
CA THR A 429 -9.75 13.80 -15.86
C THR A 429 -8.74 14.17 -16.95
N GLY A 430 -7.98 15.24 -16.74
CA GLY A 430 -6.93 15.68 -17.66
C GLY A 430 -5.79 14.66 -17.79
N TRP A 431 -5.34 14.11 -16.67
CA TRP A 431 -4.27 13.12 -16.64
C TRP A 431 -4.67 11.80 -17.33
N PHE A 432 -5.83 11.24 -17.01
CA PHE A 432 -6.34 10.02 -17.62
C PHE A 432 -6.54 10.18 -19.13
N THR A 433 -7.13 11.29 -19.57
CA THR A 433 -7.34 11.58 -21.00
C THR A 433 -6.02 11.63 -21.77
N LYS A 434 -5.02 12.34 -21.22
CA LYS A 434 -3.69 12.46 -21.80
C LYS A 434 -2.99 11.10 -21.85
N THR A 435 -3.01 10.35 -20.75
CA THR A 435 -2.34 9.05 -20.63
C THR A 435 -2.95 8.01 -21.55
N ALA A 436 -4.29 7.95 -21.66
CA ALA A 436 -4.99 7.07 -22.59
C ALA A 436 -4.58 7.34 -24.05
N LYS A 437 -4.51 8.63 -24.44
CA LYS A 437 -4.07 9.03 -25.79
C LYS A 437 -2.61 8.63 -26.05
N GLN A 438 -1.72 8.90 -25.11
CA GLN A 438 -0.30 8.55 -25.23
C GLN A 438 -0.09 7.04 -25.38
N LYS A 439 -0.74 6.23 -24.53
CA LYS A 439 -0.64 4.76 -24.57
C LYS A 439 -1.18 4.18 -25.89
N LYS A 440 -2.32 4.69 -26.36
CA LYS A 440 -2.88 4.32 -27.67
C LYS A 440 -1.91 4.64 -28.81
N GLN A 441 -1.33 5.84 -28.81
CA GLN A 441 -0.35 6.26 -29.82
C GLN A 441 0.93 5.41 -29.77
N SER A 442 1.45 5.11 -28.58
CA SER A 442 2.60 4.23 -28.41
C SER A 442 2.34 2.82 -28.95
N SER A 443 1.17 2.25 -28.65
CA SER A 443 0.76 0.93 -29.18
C SER A 443 0.65 0.95 -30.72
N GLN A 444 0.04 1.99 -31.29
CA GLN A 444 -0.10 2.12 -32.75
C GLN A 444 1.24 2.28 -33.46
N ARG A 445 2.12 3.15 -32.95
CA ARG A 445 3.47 3.34 -33.51
C ARG A 445 4.25 2.03 -33.49
N LEU A 446 4.23 1.32 -32.35
CA LEU A 446 4.94 0.06 -32.21
C LEU A 446 4.41 -1.01 -33.16
N ASN A 447 3.09 -1.13 -33.29
CA ASN A 447 2.46 -2.02 -34.26
C ASN A 447 2.84 -1.70 -35.71
N TRP A 448 2.90 -0.43 -36.09
CA TRP A 448 3.38 -0.02 -37.42
C TRP A 448 4.84 -0.40 -37.64
N THR A 449 5.70 -0.19 -36.65
CA THR A 449 7.10 -0.62 -36.71
C THR A 449 7.22 -2.14 -36.85
N ILE A 450 6.45 -2.92 -36.09
CA ILE A 450 6.43 -4.39 -36.18
C ILE A 450 6.04 -4.83 -37.60
N LYS A 451 4.95 -4.30 -38.15
CA LYS A 451 4.51 -4.61 -39.53
C LYS A 451 5.56 -4.22 -40.57
N GLY A 452 6.22 -3.07 -40.39
CA GLY A 452 7.31 -2.63 -41.25
C GLY A 452 8.49 -3.60 -41.24
N LEU A 453 8.92 -4.07 -40.06
CA LEU A 453 10.00 -5.06 -39.92
C LEU A 453 9.66 -6.37 -40.63
N PHE A 454 8.45 -6.91 -40.43
CA PHE A 454 8.02 -8.11 -41.17
C PHE A 454 7.95 -7.87 -42.68
N GLY A 455 7.45 -6.71 -43.11
CA GLY A 455 7.38 -6.32 -44.52
C GLY A 455 8.75 -6.27 -45.19
N ILE A 456 9.76 -5.71 -44.52
CA ILE A 456 11.14 -5.67 -45.05
C ILE A 456 11.68 -7.09 -45.21
N GLY A 457 11.48 -7.98 -44.22
CA GLY A 457 11.89 -9.38 -44.32
C GLY A 457 11.25 -10.10 -45.51
N ILE A 458 9.96 -9.87 -45.76
CA ILE A 458 9.24 -10.43 -46.92
C ILE A 458 9.81 -9.87 -48.24
N VAL A 459 10.07 -8.57 -48.32
CA VAL A 459 10.65 -7.95 -49.53
C VAL A 459 12.04 -8.53 -49.83
N CYS A 460 12.90 -8.71 -48.81
CA CYS A 460 14.20 -9.36 -48.98
C CYS A 460 14.05 -10.81 -49.48
N MET A 461 13.10 -11.55 -48.93
CA MET A 461 12.81 -12.94 -49.32
C MET A 461 12.31 -13.05 -50.76
N VAL A 462 11.37 -12.20 -51.16
CA VAL A 462 10.87 -12.13 -52.54
C VAL A 462 11.99 -11.72 -53.50
N GLY A 463 12.83 -10.76 -53.11
CA GLY A 463 13.99 -10.35 -53.89
C GLY A 463 14.97 -11.49 -54.16
N LEU A 464 15.31 -12.28 -53.12
CA LEU A 464 16.13 -13.49 -53.27
C LEU A 464 15.46 -14.52 -54.18
N TRP A 465 14.16 -14.74 -54.03
CA TRP A 465 13.41 -15.69 -54.84
C TRP A 465 13.38 -15.29 -56.32
N ILE A 466 13.18 -14.00 -56.61
CA ILE A 466 13.21 -13.47 -57.98
C ILE A 466 14.61 -13.65 -58.60
N ASP A 467 15.70 -13.30 -57.91
CA ASP A 467 17.05 -13.52 -58.44
C ASP A 467 17.30 -15.02 -58.73
N HIS A 468 16.88 -15.90 -57.83
CA HIS A 468 17.03 -17.34 -58.02
C HIS A 468 16.21 -17.91 -59.16
N VAL A 469 14.93 -17.54 -59.28
CA VAL A 469 14.04 -18.09 -60.30
C VAL A 469 14.29 -17.42 -61.65
N PHE A 470 14.31 -16.09 -61.69
CA PHE A 470 14.45 -15.35 -62.95
C PHE A 470 15.88 -15.37 -63.47
N GLY A 471 16.88 -15.13 -62.61
CA GLY A 471 18.29 -15.10 -63.02
C GLY A 471 18.77 -16.48 -63.49
N MET A 472 18.46 -17.53 -62.73
CA MET A 472 18.91 -18.89 -63.06
C MET A 472 18.12 -19.51 -64.22
N TRP A 473 16.79 -19.36 -64.25
CA TRP A 473 15.95 -20.07 -65.23
C TRP A 473 15.86 -19.37 -66.60
N LEU A 474 15.81 -18.03 -66.64
CA LEU A 474 15.71 -17.29 -67.91
C LEU A 474 17.05 -16.91 -68.52
N TRP A 475 18.06 -16.61 -67.67
CA TRP A 475 19.31 -16.01 -68.13
C TRP A 475 20.57 -16.84 -67.83
N ASN A 476 20.42 -18.01 -67.18
CA ASN A 476 21.51 -18.85 -66.69
C ASN A 476 22.59 -18.08 -65.90
N TYR A 477 22.18 -17.00 -65.22
CA TYR A 477 23.05 -16.07 -64.50
C TYR A 477 22.32 -15.46 -63.31
N SER A 478 22.78 -15.74 -62.09
CA SER A 478 22.25 -15.20 -60.83
C SER A 478 23.21 -14.16 -60.25
N ILE A 479 22.77 -12.90 -60.14
CA ILE A 479 23.62 -11.77 -59.72
C ILE A 479 24.05 -11.95 -58.26
N LEU A 480 23.19 -12.53 -57.42
CA LEU A 480 23.51 -12.70 -56.00
C LEU A 480 24.40 -13.91 -55.73
N GLN A 481 24.35 -14.97 -56.55
CA GLN A 481 25.28 -16.10 -56.38
C GLN A 481 26.69 -15.76 -56.85
N THR A 482 26.85 -14.86 -57.82
CA THR A 482 28.19 -14.37 -58.20
C THR A 482 28.79 -13.41 -57.18
N HIS A 483 27.98 -12.88 -56.25
CA HIS A 483 28.42 -12.05 -55.12
C HIS A 483 27.98 -12.62 -53.76
N PRO A 484 28.69 -13.63 -53.23
CA PRO A 484 28.26 -14.41 -52.06
C PRO A 484 28.02 -13.58 -50.80
N VAL A 485 28.75 -12.46 -50.63
CA VAL A 485 28.58 -11.55 -49.48
C VAL A 485 27.18 -10.91 -49.47
N TRP A 486 26.68 -10.48 -50.63
CA TRP A 486 25.36 -9.84 -50.73
C TRP A 486 24.22 -10.84 -50.57
N HIS A 487 24.37 -12.05 -51.11
CA HIS A 487 23.44 -13.16 -50.88
C HIS A 487 23.33 -13.50 -49.39
N ASN A 488 24.47 -13.69 -48.72
CA ASN A 488 24.50 -14.03 -47.29
C ASN A 488 24.00 -12.89 -46.39
N LEU A 489 24.24 -11.63 -46.79
CA LEU A 489 23.66 -10.48 -46.11
C LEU A 489 22.14 -10.45 -46.23
N LEU A 490 21.57 -10.74 -47.41
CA LEU A 490 20.12 -10.81 -47.58
C LEU A 490 19.50 -11.93 -46.73
N ILE A 491 20.12 -13.10 -46.66
CA ILE A 491 19.69 -14.20 -45.77
C ILE A 491 19.68 -13.73 -44.30
N LEU A 492 20.74 -13.04 -43.88
CA LEU A 492 20.81 -12.46 -42.53
C LEU A 492 19.64 -11.48 -42.28
N LEU A 493 19.35 -10.59 -43.22
CA LEU A 493 18.26 -9.62 -43.08
C LEU A 493 16.88 -10.29 -43.03
N ILE A 494 16.67 -11.35 -43.82
CA ILE A 494 15.44 -12.15 -43.80
C ILE A 494 15.20 -12.80 -42.43
N ALA A 495 16.25 -13.21 -41.73
CA ALA A 495 16.14 -13.73 -40.37
C ALA A 495 16.01 -12.61 -39.32
N LEU A 496 16.82 -11.56 -39.46
CA LEU A 496 16.96 -10.50 -38.44
C LEU A 496 15.71 -9.63 -38.30
N PHE A 497 15.09 -9.21 -39.40
CA PHE A 497 13.95 -8.29 -39.33
C PHE A 497 12.68 -8.93 -38.74
N PRO A 498 12.25 -10.15 -39.14
CA PRO A 498 11.16 -10.85 -38.47
C PRO A 498 11.45 -11.16 -37.01
N ALA A 499 12.70 -11.52 -36.66
CA ALA A 499 13.09 -11.74 -35.27
C ALA A 499 12.97 -10.46 -34.43
N ALA A 500 13.40 -9.31 -34.97
CA ALA A 500 13.21 -8.01 -34.33
C ALA A 500 11.72 -7.66 -34.18
N GLY A 501 10.92 -7.93 -35.21
CA GLY A 501 9.47 -7.75 -35.20
C GLY A 501 8.80 -8.60 -34.12
N ALA A 502 9.18 -9.87 -34.00
CA ALA A 502 8.67 -10.80 -32.99
C ALA A 502 9.04 -10.38 -31.55
N LEU A 503 10.31 -9.99 -31.32
CA LEU A 503 10.77 -9.47 -30.03
C LEU A 503 10.00 -8.20 -29.62
N LEU A 504 9.80 -7.27 -30.56
CA LEU A 504 9.07 -6.03 -30.31
C LEU A 504 7.57 -6.26 -30.09
N HIS A 505 6.99 -7.24 -30.80
CA HIS A 505 5.62 -7.70 -30.59
C HIS A 505 5.43 -8.29 -29.20
N HIS A 506 6.33 -9.18 -28.77
CA HIS A 506 6.31 -9.73 -27.40
C HIS A 506 6.40 -8.63 -26.34
N TYR A 507 7.27 -7.63 -26.55
CA TYR A 507 7.34 -6.47 -25.66
C TYR A 507 6.03 -5.66 -25.64
N LEU A 508 5.40 -5.44 -26.80
CA LEU A 508 4.13 -4.70 -26.91
C LEU A 508 3.00 -5.40 -26.14
N GLU A 509 2.84 -6.72 -26.33
CA GLU A 509 1.84 -7.53 -25.65
C GLU A 509 2.06 -7.50 -24.14
N THR A 510 3.32 -7.67 -23.72
CA THR A 510 3.67 -7.74 -22.31
C THR A 510 3.48 -6.41 -21.58
N MET A 511 3.66 -5.28 -22.27
CA MET A 511 3.40 -3.95 -21.72
C MET A 511 1.91 -3.56 -21.74
N ALA A 512 1.04 -4.37 -22.37
CA ALA A 512 -0.42 -4.21 -22.39
C ALA A 512 -0.92 -2.79 -22.70
N PHE A 513 -0.22 -2.06 -23.58
CA PHE A 513 -0.50 -0.63 -23.80
C PHE A 513 -1.91 -0.37 -24.35
N ALA A 514 -2.48 -1.30 -25.12
CA ALA A 514 -3.81 -1.15 -25.68
C ALA A 514 -4.89 -1.36 -24.61
N GLU A 515 -4.70 -2.34 -23.74
CA GLU A 515 -5.55 -2.65 -22.59
C GLU A 515 -5.54 -1.49 -21.59
N GLU A 516 -4.35 -0.99 -21.22
CA GLU A 516 -4.18 0.17 -20.36
C GLU A 516 -4.85 1.42 -20.96
N ALA A 517 -4.69 1.67 -22.27
CA ALA A 517 -5.33 2.81 -22.92
C ALA A 517 -6.86 2.76 -22.82
N LYS A 518 -7.46 1.55 -22.93
CA LYS A 518 -8.90 1.37 -22.75
C LYS A 518 -9.31 1.60 -21.29
N GLN A 519 -8.56 1.09 -20.32
CA GLN A 519 -8.79 1.32 -18.89
C GLN A 519 -8.76 2.82 -18.55
N TYR A 520 -7.69 3.52 -18.91
CA TYR A 520 -7.57 4.96 -18.66
C TYR A 520 -8.66 5.78 -19.37
N LYS A 521 -9.10 5.36 -20.57
CA LYS A 521 -10.22 6.02 -21.25
C LYS A 521 -11.52 5.87 -20.46
N ARG A 522 -11.81 4.69 -19.90
CA ARG A 522 -13.00 4.48 -19.06
C ARG A 522 -12.95 5.37 -17.81
N MET A 523 -11.80 5.44 -17.14
CA MET A 523 -11.64 6.31 -15.97
C MET A 523 -11.81 7.78 -16.31
N ALA A 524 -11.27 8.25 -17.44
CA ALA A 524 -11.48 9.62 -17.90
C ALA A 524 -12.98 9.94 -18.08
N HIS A 525 -13.77 9.01 -18.63
CA HIS A 525 -15.21 9.19 -18.79
C HIS A 525 -15.95 9.23 -17.44
N LEU A 526 -15.57 8.35 -16.50
CA LEU A 526 -16.17 8.30 -15.17
C LEU A 526 -15.90 9.60 -14.40
N PHE A 527 -14.64 10.06 -14.34
CA PHE A 527 -14.27 11.30 -13.68
C PHE A 527 -14.91 12.53 -14.35
N LYS A 528 -15.01 12.55 -15.68
CA LYS A 528 -15.72 13.63 -16.40
C LYS A 528 -17.21 13.68 -16.05
N ARG A 529 -17.86 12.52 -15.87
CA ARG A 529 -19.26 12.46 -15.45
C ARG A 529 -19.45 12.98 -14.02
N ALA A 530 -18.56 12.56 -13.10
CA ALA A 530 -18.57 13.07 -11.73
C ALA A 530 -18.35 14.59 -11.68
N ASP A 531 -17.46 15.11 -12.51
CA ASP A 531 -17.22 16.55 -12.65
C ASP A 531 -18.49 17.33 -13.04
N GLN A 532 -19.22 16.84 -14.05
CA GLN A 532 -20.46 17.44 -14.52
C GLN A 532 -21.56 17.41 -13.43
N GLN A 533 -21.64 16.33 -12.67
CA GLN A 533 -22.62 16.20 -11.59
C GLN A 533 -22.32 17.15 -10.42
N LEU A 534 -21.05 17.28 -10.03
CA LEU A 534 -20.61 18.23 -8.99
C LEU A 534 -20.91 19.69 -9.37
N GLN A 535 -20.91 20.03 -10.66
CA GLN A 535 -21.27 21.38 -11.12
C GLN A 535 -22.78 21.67 -11.06
N SER A 536 -23.62 20.63 -11.11
CA SER A 536 -25.07 20.75 -11.28
C SER A 536 -25.87 20.73 -9.98
N GLN A 537 -25.24 20.39 -8.84
CA GLN A 537 -25.92 20.25 -7.56
C GLN A 537 -25.92 21.59 -6.80
N PRO A 538 -27.09 22.07 -6.32
CA PRO A 538 -27.14 23.19 -5.39
C PRO A 538 -26.59 22.78 -4.02
N GLN A 539 -25.87 23.70 -3.37
CA GLN A 539 -25.39 23.54 -2.00
C GLN A 539 -26.60 23.36 -1.04
N SER A 540 -26.84 22.14 -0.58
CA SER A 540 -27.87 21.86 0.42
C SER A 540 -27.28 21.86 1.83
N ALA A 541 -27.97 22.53 2.75
CA ALA A 541 -27.58 22.70 4.14
C ALA A 541 -27.68 21.40 4.97
N GLU A 542 -26.83 21.40 5.99
CA GLU A 542 -26.66 20.49 7.13
C GLU A 542 -27.83 19.56 7.45
N THR A 543 -27.56 18.26 7.29
CA THR A 543 -28.17 17.19 8.07
C THR A 543 -27.03 16.22 8.41
N ASP A 544 -27.12 15.40 9.46
CA ASP A 544 -26.09 14.41 9.86
C ASP A 544 -25.75 13.34 8.78
N GLN A 545 -26.32 13.45 7.58
CA GLN A 545 -26.06 12.60 6.42
C GLN A 545 -25.06 13.26 5.49
N LEU A 546 -24.29 12.43 4.77
CA LEU A 546 -23.36 12.90 3.74
C LEU A 546 -24.05 13.85 2.77
N SER A 547 -23.42 14.98 2.48
CA SER A 547 -23.93 15.86 1.42
C SER A 547 -23.94 15.10 0.08
N PRO A 548 -24.84 15.46 -0.86
CA PRO A 548 -24.87 14.83 -2.18
C PRO A 548 -23.51 14.83 -2.89
N GLU A 549 -22.73 15.89 -2.69
CA GLU A 549 -21.36 16.03 -3.19
C GLU A 549 -20.40 15.03 -2.52
N GLN A 550 -20.44 14.93 -1.18
CA GLN A 550 -19.63 13.97 -0.42
C GLN A 550 -19.97 12.53 -0.82
N GLN A 551 -21.25 12.22 -1.03
CA GLN A 551 -21.68 10.91 -1.49
C GLN A 551 -21.14 10.58 -2.89
N LEU A 552 -21.15 11.54 -3.80
CA LEU A 552 -20.58 11.38 -5.14
C LEU A 552 -19.05 11.19 -5.10
N LEU A 553 -18.34 11.96 -4.27
CA LEU A 553 -16.89 11.83 -4.07
C LEU A 553 -16.51 10.50 -3.40
N PHE A 554 -17.36 10.01 -2.50
CA PHE A 554 -17.22 8.69 -1.90
C PHE A 554 -17.36 7.57 -2.93
N GLU A 555 -18.41 7.58 -3.76
CA GLU A 555 -18.60 6.59 -4.83
C GLU A 555 -17.50 6.67 -5.90
N LEU A 556 -17.07 7.87 -6.28
CA LEU A 556 -15.95 8.06 -7.19
C LEU A 556 -14.64 7.46 -6.62
N GLY A 557 -14.42 7.63 -5.32
CA GLY A 557 -13.29 7.02 -4.62
C GLY A 557 -13.35 5.49 -4.64
N LYS A 558 -14.52 4.89 -4.41
CA LYS A 558 -14.71 3.43 -4.48
C LYS A 558 -14.40 2.88 -5.86
N GLU A 559 -14.89 3.52 -6.92
CA GLU A 559 -14.59 3.12 -8.30
C GLU A 559 -13.09 3.26 -8.63
N ALA A 560 -12.44 4.32 -8.16
CA ALA A 560 -10.99 4.50 -8.32
C ALA A 560 -10.18 3.43 -7.57
N LEU A 561 -10.62 3.02 -6.37
CA LEU A 561 -9.99 1.92 -5.61
C LEU A 561 -10.18 0.57 -6.31
N ALA A 562 -11.38 0.30 -6.82
CA ALA A 562 -11.67 -0.91 -7.56
C ALA A 562 -10.79 -1.02 -8.81
N GLU A 563 -10.63 0.07 -9.57
CA GLU A 563 -9.74 0.12 -10.73
C GLU A 563 -8.28 -0.08 -10.33
N ASN A 564 -7.79 0.62 -9.29
CA ASN A 564 -6.42 0.49 -8.81
C ASN A 564 -6.11 -0.96 -8.42
N GLY A 565 -6.99 -1.61 -7.66
CA GLY A 565 -6.78 -3.00 -7.27
C GLY A 565 -6.83 -3.97 -8.46
N ASP A 566 -7.71 -3.76 -9.43
CA ASP A 566 -7.77 -4.58 -10.66
C ASP A 566 -6.53 -4.40 -11.52
N TRP A 567 -6.00 -3.18 -11.59
CA TRP A 567 -4.76 -2.88 -12.29
C TRP A 567 -3.58 -3.61 -11.65
N VAL A 568 -3.47 -3.63 -10.32
CA VAL A 568 -2.40 -4.37 -9.61
C VAL A 568 -2.48 -5.87 -9.89
N LEU A 569 -3.67 -6.46 -9.79
CA LEU A 569 -3.87 -7.90 -10.03
C LEU A 569 -3.49 -8.28 -11.48
N LEU A 570 -3.84 -7.44 -12.46
CA LEU A 570 -3.52 -7.69 -13.87
C LEU A 570 -2.01 -7.64 -14.13
N HIS A 571 -1.29 -6.76 -13.46
CA HIS A 571 0.14 -6.52 -13.71
C HIS A 571 1.07 -7.32 -12.80
N ARG A 572 0.56 -8.10 -11.84
CA ARG A 572 1.40 -8.85 -10.90
C ARG A 572 2.31 -9.88 -11.58
N LYS A 573 1.92 -10.38 -12.76
CA LYS A 573 2.80 -11.21 -13.60
C LYS A 573 3.95 -10.35 -14.17
N PRO A 574 5.23 -10.74 -13.95
CA PRO A 574 6.35 -9.92 -14.37
C PRO A 574 6.48 -9.87 -15.91
N PRO A 575 6.89 -8.72 -16.47
CA PRO A 575 7.00 -8.53 -17.90
C PRO A 575 8.22 -9.21 -18.53
N LEU A 576 9.09 -9.82 -17.73
CA LEU A 576 10.29 -10.51 -18.20
C LEU A 576 10.20 -11.98 -17.80
N ARG A 577 9.71 -12.81 -18.74
CA ARG A 577 9.91 -14.26 -18.70
C ARG A 577 11.04 -14.58 -19.66
N VAL A 578 12.17 -15.04 -19.14
CA VAL A 578 13.09 -15.81 -19.96
C VAL A 578 12.42 -17.18 -20.10
N PRO A 579 12.10 -17.65 -21.32
CA PRO A 579 11.80 -19.07 -21.50
C PRO A 579 13.10 -19.80 -21.13
N ILE A 580 13.10 -20.45 -19.97
CA ILE A 580 14.11 -21.43 -19.58
C ILE A 580 13.43 -22.78 -19.72
#